data_AF-B5E812-F1
#
_entry.id   AF-B5E812-F1
#
_cell.length_a   1.000
_cell.length_b   1.000
_cell.length_c   1.000
_cell.angle_alpha   90.00
_cell.angle_beta   90.00
_cell.angle_gamma   90.00
#
_symmetry.space_group_name_H-M   'P 1'
#
loop_
_entity.id
_entity.type
_entity.pdbx_description
1 polymer ?
#
loop_
_entity_poly.entity_id
_entity_poly.type
_entity_poly.pdbx_seq_one_letter_code
_entity_poly.pdbx_strand_id
1 'polypeptide(L)'
;MTQQMIKSVAAEAPSRVTIVWRSGKHTTVELAEYLDSPGYEKLREPAFFISAAVEEWGHGIEWGDGELGIDADTLYRLGKEQAGLAYVDAILKHHPTVQAIYLFGSYATEDERDDSDVDIALLLRPEESKMVGSLCQSPLHLELERLLNRNVDLINLRNVSTVLQKEVIFAERRIYDGDMYAADEFEMLTMSLYQKLNEERAGILQDAIRGGRLHQV
;
A
#
# COMPACT_ATOMS: atom_id res chain seq x y z
N MET A 1 20.13 -8.52 0.85
CA MET A 1 18.98 -8.09 0.03
C MET A 1 18.79 -9.15 -1.03
N THR A 2 17.59 -9.69 -1.17
CA THR A 2 17.28 -10.68 -2.21
C THR A 2 17.09 -9.92 -3.52
N GLN A 3 17.90 -10.22 -4.54
CA GLN A 3 17.82 -9.56 -5.84
C GLN A 3 16.45 -9.84 -6.50
N GLN A 4 15.76 -8.80 -6.97
CA GLN A 4 14.48 -8.98 -7.64
C GLN A 4 14.70 -9.44 -9.08
N MET A 5 13.87 -10.38 -9.54
CA MET A 5 13.97 -10.96 -10.87
C MET A 5 12.65 -10.82 -11.60
N ILE A 6 12.71 -10.35 -12.85
CA ILE A 6 11.54 -10.14 -13.69
C ILE A 6 11.21 -11.46 -14.42
N LYS A 7 9.92 -11.81 -14.46
CA LYS A 7 9.40 -12.96 -15.22
C LYS A 7 8.86 -12.51 -16.57
N SER A 8 8.13 -11.41 -16.61
CA SER A 8 7.59 -10.82 -17.84
C SER A 8 7.33 -9.33 -17.65
N VAL A 9 7.35 -8.58 -18.75
CA VAL A 9 6.94 -7.18 -18.81
C VAL A 9 5.91 -6.99 -19.91
N ALA A 10 4.96 -6.09 -19.69
CA ALA A 10 4.09 -5.53 -20.72
C ALA A 10 4.22 -4.01 -20.69
N ALA A 11 4.44 -3.38 -21.84
CA ALA A 11 4.60 -1.93 -21.95
C ALA A 11 3.39 -1.29 -22.66
N GLU A 12 2.95 -0.16 -22.13
CA GLU A 12 1.88 0.68 -22.65
C GLU A 12 2.41 2.11 -22.80
N ALA A 13 2.47 2.59 -24.04
CA ALA A 13 2.87 3.96 -24.31
C ALA A 13 1.85 4.96 -23.70
N PRO A 14 2.30 6.13 -23.22
CA PRO A 14 3.63 6.69 -23.41
C PRO A 14 4.69 6.24 -22.39
N SER A 15 4.31 5.76 -21.21
CA SER A 15 5.26 5.66 -20.10
C SER A 15 5.06 4.49 -19.15
N ARG A 16 4.06 3.63 -19.36
CA ARG A 16 3.66 2.64 -18.35
C ARG A 16 4.22 1.27 -18.65
N VAL A 17 4.76 0.59 -17.64
CA VAL A 17 5.12 -0.83 -17.72
C VAL A 17 4.43 -1.61 -16.60
N THR A 18 3.94 -2.80 -16.92
CA THR A 18 3.43 -3.77 -15.95
C THR A 18 4.41 -4.93 -15.87
N ILE A 19 4.94 -5.17 -14.68
CA ILE A 19 5.97 -6.16 -14.41
C ILE A 19 5.34 -7.31 -13.62
N VAL A 20 5.60 -8.53 -14.06
CA VAL A 20 5.37 -9.74 -13.25
C VAL A 20 6.72 -10.20 -12.72
N TRP A 21 6.87 -10.19 -11.41
CA TRP A 21 8.08 -10.65 -10.73
C TRP A 21 8.12 -12.19 -10.69
N ARG A 22 9.30 -12.79 -10.55
CA ARG A 22 9.41 -14.26 -10.36
C ARG A 22 8.68 -14.77 -9.11
N SER A 23 8.47 -13.91 -8.11
CA SER A 23 7.63 -14.19 -6.94
C SER A 23 6.14 -14.34 -7.26
N GLY A 24 5.70 -13.94 -8.47
CA GLY A 24 4.29 -13.87 -8.87
C GLY A 24 3.62 -12.53 -8.55
N LYS A 25 4.31 -11.59 -7.89
CA LYS A 25 3.79 -10.23 -7.67
C LYS A 25 3.65 -9.47 -8.99
N HIS A 26 2.63 -8.63 -9.10
CA HIS A 26 2.44 -7.69 -10.20
C HIS A 26 2.78 -6.27 -9.72
N THR A 27 3.41 -5.46 -10.55
CA THR A 27 3.71 -4.07 -10.24
C THR A 27 3.62 -3.22 -11.50
N THR A 28 2.86 -2.13 -11.40
CA THR A 28 2.78 -1.12 -12.44
C THR A 28 3.78 -0.03 -12.12
N VAL A 29 4.56 0.39 -13.12
CA VAL A 29 5.55 1.46 -13.00
C VAL A 29 5.32 2.47 -14.13
N GLU A 30 5.20 3.73 -13.75
CA GLU A 30 5.24 4.90 -14.62
C GLU A 30 6.68 5.38 -14.81
N LEU A 31 7.11 5.46 -16.06
CA LEU A 31 8.46 5.84 -16.46
C LEU A 31 8.51 7.27 -17.01
N ALA A 32 7.48 8.10 -16.77
CA ALA A 32 7.38 9.45 -17.33
C ALA A 32 8.64 10.31 -17.08
N GLU A 33 9.24 10.23 -15.88
CA GLU A 33 10.48 10.94 -15.54
C GLU A 33 11.71 10.43 -16.34
N TYR A 34 11.71 9.14 -16.73
CA TYR A 34 12.77 8.57 -17.55
C TYR A 34 12.68 9.05 -19.00
N LEU A 35 11.49 9.26 -19.54
CA LEU A 35 11.33 9.81 -20.90
C LEU A 35 12.06 11.16 -21.05
N ASP A 36 12.16 11.93 -19.97
CA ASP A 36 12.82 13.23 -19.92
C ASP A 36 14.27 13.20 -19.43
N SER A 37 14.77 12.03 -19.03
CA SER A 37 16.13 11.84 -18.54
C SER A 37 17.14 11.73 -19.71
N PRO A 38 18.34 12.34 -19.59
CA PRO A 38 19.38 12.22 -20.61
C PRO A 38 19.73 10.75 -20.92
N GLY A 39 19.71 10.38 -22.19
CA GLY A 39 20.01 9.03 -22.66
C GLY A 39 18.79 8.12 -22.84
N TYR A 40 17.60 8.56 -22.45
CA TYR A 40 16.35 7.79 -22.60
C TYR A 40 15.38 8.42 -23.61
N GLU A 41 15.82 9.38 -24.42
CA GLU A 41 14.96 10.19 -25.27
C GLU A 41 14.17 9.36 -26.29
N LYS A 42 14.73 8.23 -26.73
CA LYS A 42 14.13 7.28 -27.67
C LYS A 42 12.89 6.58 -27.09
N LEU A 43 12.76 6.52 -25.76
CA LEU A 43 11.55 6.00 -25.10
C LEU A 43 10.31 6.86 -25.36
N ARG A 44 10.45 8.09 -25.86
CA ARG A 44 9.30 8.92 -26.29
C ARG A 44 8.63 8.39 -27.55
N GLU A 45 9.29 7.53 -28.33
CA GLU A 45 8.72 6.91 -29.52
C GLU A 45 7.82 5.74 -29.10
N PRO A 46 6.49 5.78 -29.34
CA PRO A 46 5.58 4.76 -28.80
C PRO A 46 5.89 3.34 -29.27
N ALA A 47 6.28 3.19 -30.54
CA ALA A 47 6.64 1.88 -31.11
C ALA A 47 7.92 1.31 -30.49
N PHE A 48 8.88 2.17 -30.16
CA PHE A 48 10.09 1.77 -29.44
C PHE A 48 9.72 1.43 -28.00
N PHE A 49 8.98 2.27 -27.28
CA PHE A 49 8.60 2.01 -25.89
C PHE A 49 7.85 0.68 -25.70
N ILE A 50 6.89 0.37 -26.58
CA ILE A 50 6.09 -0.87 -26.52
C ILE A 50 6.97 -2.11 -26.78
N SER A 51 8.14 -1.96 -27.41
CA SER A 51 9.07 -3.07 -27.65
C SER A 51 9.85 -3.53 -26.41
N ALA A 52 9.49 -3.06 -25.21
CA ALA A 52 10.13 -3.46 -23.96
C ALA A 52 10.13 -4.99 -23.83
N ALA A 53 11.30 -5.55 -23.57
CA ALA A 53 11.48 -6.98 -23.32
C ALA A 53 12.17 -7.19 -21.98
N VAL A 54 12.02 -8.38 -21.41
CA VAL A 54 12.82 -8.77 -20.24
C VAL A 54 14.20 -9.20 -20.74
N GLU A 55 15.25 -8.69 -20.12
CA GLU A 55 16.63 -9.12 -20.42
C GLU A 55 16.79 -10.63 -20.24
N GLU A 56 17.78 -11.23 -20.93
CA GLU A 56 18.03 -12.69 -20.97
C GLU A 56 17.98 -13.36 -19.58
N TRP A 57 18.53 -12.70 -18.56
CA TRP A 57 18.64 -13.25 -17.21
C TRP A 57 17.50 -12.80 -16.28
N GLY A 58 16.70 -11.81 -16.67
CA GLY A 58 15.62 -11.23 -15.86
C GLY A 58 16.09 -10.18 -14.85
N HIS A 59 17.29 -9.61 -15.06
CA HIS A 59 17.87 -8.57 -14.20
C HIS A 59 17.38 -7.15 -14.52
N GLY A 60 16.57 -7.00 -15.57
CA GLY A 60 16.03 -5.73 -16.01
C GLY A 60 15.07 -5.91 -17.17
N ILE A 61 14.62 -4.78 -17.70
CA ILE A 61 13.95 -4.70 -18.99
C ILE A 61 14.81 -3.91 -19.95
N GLU A 62 14.72 -4.26 -21.23
CA GLU A 62 15.52 -3.66 -22.29
C GLU A 62 14.68 -3.28 -23.51
N TRP A 63 15.23 -2.39 -24.32
CA TRP A 63 14.70 -1.97 -25.61
C TRP A 63 15.78 -2.06 -26.68
N GLY A 64 15.36 -2.34 -27.91
CA GLY A 64 16.25 -2.31 -29.07
C GLY A 64 17.38 -3.33 -29.01
N ASP A 65 17.15 -4.53 -28.44
CA ASP A 65 18.17 -5.59 -28.32
C ASP A 65 19.37 -5.17 -27.44
N GLY A 66 19.07 -4.61 -26.26
CA GLY A 66 20.08 -4.19 -25.28
C GLY A 66 20.65 -2.78 -25.50
N GLU A 67 20.10 -1.99 -26.43
CA GLU A 67 20.48 -0.58 -26.62
C GLU A 67 20.22 0.27 -25.37
N LEU A 68 19.09 0.04 -24.71
CA LEU A 68 18.67 0.71 -23.48
C LEU A 68 18.11 -0.30 -22.51
N GLY A 69 18.35 -0.10 -21.21
CA GLY A 69 17.80 -0.96 -20.18
C GLY A 69 17.57 -0.23 -18.86
N ILE A 70 16.63 -0.75 -18.08
CA ILE A 70 16.38 -0.33 -16.70
C ILE A 70 16.43 -1.57 -15.83
N ASP A 71 17.25 -1.52 -14.79
CA ASP A 71 17.46 -2.66 -13.90
C ASP A 71 16.22 -2.98 -13.05
N ALA A 72 16.09 -4.26 -12.69
CA ALA A 72 14.97 -4.80 -11.94
C ALA A 72 14.85 -4.18 -10.55
N ASP A 73 15.96 -3.85 -9.89
CA ASP A 73 15.94 -3.25 -8.56
C ASP A 73 15.44 -1.80 -8.63
N THR A 74 15.82 -1.04 -9.66
CA THR A 74 15.29 0.30 -9.96
C THR A 74 13.80 0.25 -10.27
N LEU A 75 13.35 -0.66 -11.13
CA LEU A 75 11.92 -0.83 -11.42
C LEU A 75 11.12 -1.25 -10.19
N TYR A 76 11.66 -2.13 -9.37
CA TYR A 76 11.04 -2.54 -8.12
C TYR A 76 10.92 -1.37 -7.16
N ARG A 77 11.99 -0.58 -7.03
CA ARG A 77 12.00 0.63 -6.20
C ARG A 77 11.01 1.67 -6.70
N LEU A 78 11.01 2.01 -7.99
CA LEU A 78 10.06 2.96 -8.60
C LEU A 78 8.62 2.50 -8.44
N GLY A 79 8.35 1.23 -8.73
CA GLY A 79 7.02 0.64 -8.54
C GLY A 79 6.59 0.68 -7.07
N LYS A 80 7.51 0.47 -6.13
CA LYS A 80 7.22 0.68 -4.71
C LYS A 80 7.00 2.16 -4.38
N GLU A 81 7.80 3.09 -4.88
CA GLU A 81 7.63 4.52 -4.61
C GLU A 81 6.27 5.01 -5.12
N GLN A 82 5.91 4.65 -6.36
CA GLN A 82 4.66 5.05 -6.99
C GLN A 82 3.43 4.36 -6.41
N ALA A 83 3.56 3.10 -5.99
CA ALA A 83 2.48 2.38 -5.30
C ALA A 83 2.34 2.79 -3.82
N GLY A 84 3.22 3.64 -3.31
CA GLY A 84 3.28 3.91 -1.88
C GLY A 84 3.66 2.64 -1.10
N LEU A 85 4.85 2.10 -1.32
CA LEU A 85 5.37 0.94 -0.60
C LEU A 85 6.80 1.19 -0.11
N ALA A 86 7.42 2.32 -0.46
CA ALA A 86 8.65 2.80 0.16
C ALA A 86 8.48 3.00 1.67
N TYR A 87 7.28 3.41 2.11
CA TYR A 87 6.96 3.53 3.52
C TYR A 87 6.83 2.18 4.23
N VAL A 88 6.54 1.07 3.54
CA VAL A 88 6.55 -0.26 4.17
C VAL A 88 7.94 -0.57 4.72
N ASP A 89 9.00 -0.26 3.98
CA ASP A 89 10.37 -0.50 4.46
C ASP A 89 10.72 0.40 5.66
N ALA A 90 10.25 1.65 5.65
CA ALA A 90 10.37 2.53 6.82
C ALA A 90 9.61 1.94 8.03
N ILE A 91 8.38 1.46 7.85
CA ILE A 91 7.61 0.80 8.90
C ILE A 91 8.36 -0.43 9.43
N LEU A 92 8.89 -1.29 8.55
CA LEU A 92 9.62 -2.50 8.96
C LEU A 92 10.94 -2.20 9.68
N LYS A 93 11.58 -1.06 9.39
CA LYS A 93 12.77 -0.60 10.12
C LYS A 93 12.43 -0.21 11.56
N HIS A 94 11.28 0.43 11.80
CA HIS A 94 10.86 0.86 13.15
C HIS A 94 10.08 -0.23 13.90
N HIS A 95 9.33 -1.07 13.19
CA HIS A 95 8.49 -2.16 13.70
C HIS A 95 8.74 -3.45 12.90
N PRO A 96 9.90 -4.12 13.08
CA PRO A 96 10.29 -5.30 12.31
C PRO A 96 9.41 -6.53 12.56
N THR A 97 8.65 -6.50 13.64
CA THR A 97 7.78 -7.56 14.14
C THR A 97 6.30 -7.32 13.84
N VAL A 98 5.97 -6.25 13.09
CA VAL A 98 4.61 -5.93 12.65
C VAL A 98 3.98 -7.14 11.95
N GLN A 99 2.74 -7.46 12.34
CA GLN A 99 2.04 -8.64 11.85
C GLN A 99 1.35 -8.36 10.50
N ALA A 100 0.85 -7.13 10.30
CA ALA A 100 0.33 -6.67 9.01
C ALA A 100 0.30 -5.14 8.91
N ILE A 101 0.29 -4.62 7.68
CA ILE A 101 0.13 -3.19 7.38
C ILE A 101 -1.06 -3.04 6.42
N TYR A 102 -1.95 -2.10 6.71
CA TYR A 102 -3.14 -1.82 5.92
C TYR A 102 -3.14 -0.37 5.46
N LEU A 103 -3.67 -0.15 4.25
CA LEU A 103 -4.14 1.16 3.82
C LEU A 103 -5.64 1.20 3.95
N PHE A 104 -6.16 2.34 4.37
CA PHE A 104 -7.60 2.57 4.44
C PHE A 104 -7.93 3.99 4.01
N GLY A 105 -9.20 4.39 4.17
CA GLY A 105 -9.66 5.72 3.80
C GLY A 105 -9.68 5.98 2.29
N SER A 106 -9.66 7.27 1.93
CA SER A 106 -9.90 7.76 0.56
C SER A 106 -8.66 7.74 -0.35
N TYR A 107 -7.47 7.53 0.21
CA TYR A 107 -6.24 7.53 -0.57
C TYR A 107 -6.16 6.34 -1.53
N ALA A 108 -5.86 6.56 -2.81
CA ALA A 108 -5.87 5.57 -3.88
C ALA A 108 -7.22 4.85 -4.10
N THR A 109 -8.33 5.55 -3.85
CA THR A 109 -9.69 5.14 -4.26
C THR A 109 -10.27 6.16 -5.25
N GLU A 110 -11.44 5.88 -5.82
CA GLU A 110 -12.13 6.81 -6.75
C GLU A 110 -12.52 8.15 -6.10
N ASP A 111 -12.54 8.20 -4.76
CA ASP A 111 -12.89 9.37 -3.96
C ASP A 111 -11.67 10.18 -3.49
N GLU A 112 -10.46 9.83 -3.95
CA GLU A 112 -9.23 10.55 -3.59
C GLU A 112 -9.31 12.03 -4.03
N ARG A 113 -8.96 12.92 -3.11
CA ARG A 113 -8.75 14.35 -3.39
C ARG A 113 -7.27 14.66 -3.33
N ASP A 114 -6.85 15.71 -4.02
CA ASP A 114 -5.44 16.15 -4.05
C ASP A 114 -4.88 16.49 -2.65
N ASP A 115 -5.75 16.79 -1.67
CA ASP A 115 -5.42 17.09 -0.28
C ASP A 115 -5.69 15.92 0.68
N SER A 116 -6.02 14.72 0.19
CA SER A 116 -6.29 13.56 1.03
C SER A 116 -5.03 13.10 1.77
N ASP A 117 -5.17 12.93 3.09
CA ASP A 117 -4.18 12.29 3.95
C ASP A 117 -4.01 10.80 3.59
N VAL A 118 -2.85 10.23 3.91
CA VAL A 118 -2.58 8.80 3.71
C VAL A 118 -2.88 8.04 5.00
N ASP A 119 -3.95 7.26 5.01
CA ASP A 119 -4.37 6.50 6.20
C ASP A 119 -3.69 5.12 6.25
N ILE A 120 -2.90 4.89 7.31
CA ILE A 120 -2.08 3.67 7.48
C ILE A 120 -2.36 3.04 8.84
N ALA A 121 -2.73 1.76 8.84
CA ALA A 121 -2.95 1.00 10.07
C ALA A 121 -1.89 -0.09 10.25
N LEU A 122 -1.28 -0.14 11.44
CA LEU A 122 -0.33 -1.17 11.83
C LEU A 122 -1.00 -2.20 12.74
N LEU A 123 -0.97 -3.47 12.35
CA LEU A 123 -1.27 -4.58 13.26
C LEU A 123 0.02 -5.00 13.95
N LEU A 124 0.29 -4.41 15.12
CA LEU A 124 1.42 -4.78 15.97
C LEU A 124 1.12 -6.05 16.76
N ARG A 125 2.16 -6.70 17.31
CA ARG A 125 1.93 -7.82 18.23
C ARG A 125 1.17 -7.37 19.48
N PRO A 126 0.35 -8.22 20.12
CA PRO A 126 -0.43 -7.83 21.30
C PRO A 126 0.39 -7.20 22.43
N GLU A 127 1.60 -7.72 22.68
CA GLU A 127 2.53 -7.19 23.68
C GLU A 127 3.10 -5.82 23.29
N GLU A 128 3.52 -5.65 22.05
CA GLU A 128 4.05 -4.39 21.53
C GLU A 128 2.98 -3.31 21.47
N SER A 129 1.76 -3.68 21.08
CA SER A 129 0.61 -2.78 21.00
C SER A 129 0.29 -2.08 22.32
N LYS A 130 0.57 -2.73 23.45
CA LYS A 130 0.36 -2.18 24.80
C LYS A 130 1.50 -1.28 25.26
N MET A 131 2.70 -1.49 24.72
CA MET A 131 3.90 -0.71 25.08
C MET A 131 4.10 0.50 24.17
N VAL A 132 3.63 0.41 22.92
CA VAL A 132 3.78 1.49 21.95
C VAL A 132 2.96 2.69 22.42
N GLY A 133 3.60 3.86 22.48
CA GLY A 133 2.93 5.11 22.75
C GLY A 133 2.09 5.57 21.55
N SER A 134 1.76 6.87 21.50
CA SER A 134 1.07 7.43 20.34
C SER A 134 1.94 7.32 19.08
N LEU A 135 1.45 6.59 18.07
CA LEU A 135 2.15 6.46 16.79
C LEU A 135 2.23 7.79 16.04
N CYS A 136 1.24 8.68 16.22
CA CYS A 136 1.22 10.02 15.64
C CYS A 136 2.38 10.91 16.16
N GLN A 137 3.03 10.56 17.27
CA GLN A 137 4.18 11.29 17.81
C GLN A 137 5.51 10.53 17.61
N SER A 138 5.47 9.43 16.86
CA SER A 138 6.65 8.59 16.65
C SER A 138 7.58 9.17 15.57
N PRO A 139 8.89 8.85 15.63
CA PRO A 139 9.81 9.14 14.53
C PRO A 139 9.39 8.52 13.19
N LEU A 140 8.69 7.37 13.25
CA LEU A 140 8.13 6.72 12.08
C LEU A 140 7.13 7.63 11.37
N HIS A 141 6.16 8.20 12.09
CA HIS A 141 5.15 9.08 11.49
C HIS A 141 5.79 10.26 10.70
N LEU A 142 6.78 10.93 11.29
CA LEU A 142 7.52 12.01 10.60
C LEU A 142 8.29 11.52 9.38
N GLU A 143 8.90 10.33 9.45
CA GLU A 143 9.59 9.71 8.32
C GLU A 143 8.60 9.38 7.20
N LEU A 144 7.40 8.90 7.53
CA LEU A 144 6.34 8.60 6.58
C LEU A 144 5.82 9.84 5.87
N GLU A 145 5.50 10.91 6.61
CA GLU A 145 5.04 12.17 6.02
C GLU A 145 6.08 12.76 5.05
N ARG A 146 7.36 12.70 5.43
CA ARG A 146 8.47 13.15 4.58
C ARG A 146 8.63 12.29 3.32
N LEU A 147 8.47 10.97 3.44
CA LEU A 147 8.59 10.04 2.31
C LEU A 147 7.41 10.17 1.34
N LEU A 148 6.22 10.44 1.87
CA LEU A 148 4.98 10.55 1.11
C LEU A 148 4.69 11.97 0.62
N ASN A 149 5.37 12.97 1.20
CA ASN A 149 5.10 14.39 0.97
C ASN A 149 3.62 14.75 1.15
N ARG A 150 2.97 14.10 2.14
CA ARG A 150 1.55 14.24 2.52
C ARG A 150 1.42 13.99 4.02
N ASN A 151 0.32 14.44 4.65
CA ASN A 151 0.07 14.03 6.03
C ASN A 151 -0.30 12.55 6.08
N VAL A 152 0.02 11.90 7.20
CA VAL A 152 -0.19 10.46 7.37
C VAL A 152 -0.96 10.20 8.66
N ASP A 153 -2.18 9.66 8.57
CA ASP A 153 -2.86 9.14 9.77
C ASP A 153 -2.35 7.73 10.08
N LEU A 154 -1.41 7.65 11.03
CA LEU A 154 -0.79 6.39 11.44
C LEU A 154 -1.42 5.86 12.73
N ILE A 155 -2.18 4.77 12.60
CA ILE A 155 -2.90 4.17 13.73
C ILE A 155 -2.38 2.78 14.11
N ASN A 156 -2.48 2.44 15.39
CA ASN A 156 -2.33 1.07 15.86
C ASN A 156 -3.70 0.40 15.83
N LEU A 157 -3.85 -0.57 14.93
CA LEU A 157 -5.14 -1.20 14.65
C LEU A 157 -5.74 -1.90 15.87
N ARG A 158 -4.93 -2.40 16.80
CA ARG A 158 -5.45 -3.06 18.03
C ARG A 158 -6.00 -2.07 19.06
N ASN A 159 -5.63 -0.79 18.97
CA ASN A 159 -5.97 0.22 19.96
C ASN A 159 -7.11 1.16 19.51
N VAL A 160 -7.65 0.99 18.30
CA VAL A 160 -8.80 1.76 17.81
C VAL A 160 -10.13 1.04 18.05
N SER A 161 -11.24 1.76 17.86
CA SER A 161 -12.58 1.19 18.07
C SER A 161 -12.89 0.03 17.11
N THR A 162 -13.72 -0.91 17.53
CA THR A 162 -14.16 -2.04 16.68
C THR A 162 -14.83 -1.59 15.38
N VAL A 163 -15.46 -0.41 15.37
CA VAL A 163 -16.04 0.18 14.15
C VAL A 163 -14.92 0.53 13.16
N LEU A 164 -13.89 1.27 13.62
CA LEU A 164 -12.75 1.64 12.78
C LEU A 164 -11.91 0.42 12.39
N GLN A 165 -11.73 -0.56 13.29
CA GLN A 165 -11.08 -1.83 12.94
C GLN A 165 -11.80 -2.52 11.78
N LYS A 166 -13.14 -2.59 11.85
CA LYS A 166 -13.95 -3.14 10.76
C LYS A 166 -13.78 -2.35 9.47
N GLU A 167 -13.75 -1.01 9.52
CA GLU A 167 -13.56 -0.18 8.33
C GLU A 167 -12.22 -0.46 7.64
N VAL A 168 -11.13 -0.54 8.41
CA VAL A 168 -9.79 -0.87 7.90
C VAL A 168 -9.77 -2.25 7.24
N ILE A 169 -10.32 -3.27 7.91
CA ILE A 169 -10.32 -4.65 7.40
C ILE A 169 -11.17 -4.77 6.14
N PHE A 170 -12.34 -4.11 6.11
CA PHE A 170 -13.27 -4.18 4.99
C PHE A 170 -12.79 -3.38 3.77
N ALA A 171 -11.78 -2.52 3.92
CA ALA A 171 -11.14 -1.86 2.79
C ALA A 171 -10.36 -2.86 1.91
N GLU A 172 -10.09 -4.09 2.39
CA GLU A 172 -9.37 -5.16 1.66
C GLU A 172 -8.00 -4.74 1.13
N ARG A 173 -7.33 -3.80 1.80
CA ARG A 173 -6.07 -3.19 1.38
C ARG A 173 -4.92 -3.49 2.34
N ARG A 174 -4.73 -4.78 2.63
CA ARG A 174 -3.56 -5.28 3.36
C ARG A 174 -2.35 -5.27 2.42
N ILE A 175 -1.41 -4.37 2.66
CA ILE A 175 -0.25 -4.13 1.78
C ILE A 175 1.03 -4.84 2.22
N TYR A 176 1.03 -5.41 3.43
CA TYR A 176 2.13 -6.22 3.95
C TYR A 176 1.62 -7.32 4.88
N ASP A 177 2.13 -8.53 4.69
CA ASP A 177 1.89 -9.72 5.49
C ASP A 177 3.17 -10.13 6.24
N GLY A 178 3.26 -9.78 7.52
CA GLY A 178 4.36 -10.22 8.39
C GLY A 178 4.06 -11.53 9.10
N ASP A 179 2.80 -11.74 9.46
CA ASP A 179 2.25 -12.96 10.06
C ASP A 179 0.81 -13.15 9.61
N MET A 180 0.63 -13.89 8.51
CA MET A 180 -0.67 -14.11 7.87
C MET A 180 -1.68 -14.75 8.82
N TYR A 181 -1.26 -15.71 9.65
CA TYR A 181 -2.15 -16.38 10.58
C TYR A 181 -2.68 -15.42 11.65
N ALA A 182 -1.81 -14.60 12.23
CA ALA A 182 -2.22 -13.62 13.22
C ALA A 182 -3.07 -12.50 12.64
N ALA A 183 -2.82 -12.10 11.39
CA ALA A 183 -3.63 -11.13 10.66
C ALA A 183 -5.04 -11.67 10.41
N ASP A 184 -5.15 -12.86 9.83
CA ASP A 184 -6.43 -13.50 9.52
C ASP A 184 -7.25 -13.78 10.80
N GLU A 185 -6.60 -14.21 11.88
CA GLU A 185 -7.25 -14.39 13.19
C GLU A 185 -7.81 -13.06 13.73
N PHE A 186 -7.02 -11.99 13.66
CA PHE A 186 -7.46 -10.66 14.09
C PHE A 186 -8.65 -10.16 13.26
N GLU A 187 -8.63 -10.39 11.95
CA GLU A 187 -9.71 -10.01 11.05
C GLU A 187 -11.02 -10.74 11.38
N MET A 188 -10.96 -12.07 11.52
CA MET A 188 -12.12 -12.88 11.91
C MET A 188 -12.69 -12.48 13.27
N LEU A 189 -11.83 -12.23 14.26
CA LEU A 189 -12.25 -11.79 15.58
C LEU A 189 -12.93 -10.43 15.52
N THR A 190 -12.37 -9.48 14.75
CA THR A 190 -12.95 -8.15 14.59
C THR A 190 -14.35 -8.22 13.99
N MET A 191 -14.54 -9.05 12.97
CA MET A 191 -15.86 -9.22 12.35
C MET A 191 -16.88 -9.79 13.34
N SER A 192 -16.47 -10.73 14.19
CA SER A 192 -17.32 -11.30 15.25
C SER A 192 -17.69 -10.26 16.32
N LEU A 193 -16.70 -9.46 16.77
CA LEU A 193 -16.92 -8.39 17.75
C LEU A 193 -17.83 -7.29 17.19
N TYR A 194 -17.67 -6.92 15.93
CA TYR A 194 -18.50 -5.92 15.27
C TYR A 194 -19.95 -6.37 15.14
N GLN A 195 -20.18 -7.63 14.76
CA GLN A 195 -21.53 -8.21 14.73
C GLN A 195 -22.22 -8.13 16.10
N LYS A 196 -21.53 -8.57 17.15
CA LYS A 196 -22.04 -8.48 18.53
C LYS A 196 -22.33 -7.03 18.96
N LEU A 197 -21.44 -6.10 18.63
CA LEU A 197 -21.63 -4.68 18.91
C LEU A 197 -22.91 -4.12 18.26
N ASN A 198 -23.19 -4.53 17.02
CA ASN A 198 -24.41 -4.13 16.32
C ASN A 198 -25.67 -4.74 16.93
N GLU A 199 -25.62 -6.00 17.40
CA GLU A 199 -26.73 -6.63 18.13
C GLU A 199 -27.05 -5.88 19.43
N GLU A 200 -26.03 -5.54 20.22
CA GLU A 200 -26.18 -4.80 21.48
C GLU A 200 -26.72 -3.38 21.25
N ARG A 201 -26.34 -2.74 20.15
CA ARG A 201 -26.78 -1.37 19.79
C ARG A 201 -28.11 -1.33 19.05
N ALA A 202 -28.66 -2.47 18.62
CA ALA A 202 -29.85 -2.53 17.77
C ALA A 202 -31.05 -1.80 18.39
N GLY A 203 -31.29 -1.98 19.70
CA GLY A 203 -32.37 -1.28 20.41
C GLY A 203 -32.16 0.25 20.46
N ILE A 204 -30.94 0.69 20.73
CA ILE A 204 -30.58 2.11 20.82
C ILE A 204 -30.72 2.80 19.46
N LEU A 205 -30.29 2.14 18.38
CA LEU A 205 -30.41 2.64 17.02
C LEU A 205 -31.88 2.76 16.58
N GLN A 206 -32.71 1.76 16.90
CA GLN A 206 -34.15 1.80 16.61
C GLN A 206 -34.85 2.97 17.30
N ASP A 207 -34.53 3.21 18.58
CA ASP A 207 -35.09 4.34 19.34
C ASP A 207 -34.58 5.69 18.82
N ALA A 208 -33.32 5.78 18.41
CA ALA A 208 -32.73 7.01 17.87
C ALA A 208 -33.28 7.38 16.47
N ILE A 209 -33.54 6.38 15.61
CA ILE A 209 -34.20 6.56 14.31
C ILE A 209 -35.66 6.98 14.51
N ARG A 210 -36.39 6.32 15.42
CA ARG A 210 -37.80 6.65 15.73
C ARG A 210 -37.94 8.03 16.39
N GLY A 211 -36.93 8.44 17.16
CA GLY A 211 -36.86 9.76 17.80
C GLY A 211 -36.31 10.89 16.91
N GLY A 212 -35.98 10.62 15.64
CA GLY A 212 -35.52 11.63 14.68
C GLY A 212 -34.14 12.24 14.98
N ARG A 213 -33.32 11.58 15.80
CA ARG A 213 -32.01 12.09 16.25
C ARG A 213 -30.82 11.63 15.41
N LEU A 214 -31.05 10.74 14.45
CA LEU A 214 -30.02 10.28 13.50
C LEU A 214 -30.54 10.52 12.09
N HIS A 215 -29.83 11.35 11.33
CA HIS A 215 -29.96 11.42 9.87
C HIS A 215 -29.06 10.34 9.27
N GLN A 216 -29.62 9.59 8.33
CA GLN A 216 -28.94 8.54 7.59
C GLN A 216 -27.77 9.17 6.83
N VAL A 217 -26.54 8.74 7.15
CA VAL A 217 -25.33 9.01 6.36
C VAL A 217 -25.02 7.74 5.58
#